data_AF-A0A093H344-F1
#
_entry.id   AF-A0A093H344-F1
#
_cell.length_a   1.000
_cell.length_b   1.000
_cell.length_c   1.000
_cell.angle_alpha   90.00
_cell.angle_beta   90.00
_cell.angle_gamma   90.00
#
_symmetry.space_group_name_H-M   'P 1'
#
loop_
_entity.id
_entity.type
_entity.pdbx_description
1 polymer ?
#
loop_
_entity_poly.entity_id
_entity_poly.type
_entity_poly.pdbx_seq_one_letter_code
_entity_poly.pdbx_strand_id
1 'polypeptide(L)'
;QNELDKVKAQLSMKEKEKRECQALVDELRDTLDLRNATIESLQKVLGETEMLCSSLKKQMKFLEQQQEDNRSSKEEARRLRNKLRTMERIELLLQSQRPEAEEMIREMGVGQAAVEQLAVYCVSLKKEYENLKEARKMSSEMTEKLKKELLSVNNKLQKTVSELKKTEEELKSTQKDLKNADKEILSLKKKIDILQDSLKVPSVTSETLSRLVFESPAPMGLQPPKLHHPTNGDEIDLDATFDVDTPEHEPCRSPWRPAKRRKMDKKLPPVVNLAKKVLKEKVENWADDLEDDALQGLLPAFIRNSVLSKKPSSGSFLGPHKNTGTVRMGYDGMGGRTKFIQPTNLAEIRPLAGRTKKKVSRPASTAPSTSSASSSQARLDSFLQ
;
A
#
# COMPACT_ATOMS: atom_id res chain seq x y z
N GLN A 1 -51.42 -91.60 -13.34
CA GLN A 1 -51.36 -90.35 -14.12
C GLN A 1 -50.87 -89.13 -13.34
N ASN A 2 -51.16 -88.96 -12.04
CA ASN A 2 -50.98 -87.68 -11.32
C ASN A 2 -49.53 -87.21 -11.03
N GLU A 3 -48.61 -88.13 -10.68
CA GLU A 3 -47.25 -87.73 -10.24
C GLU A 3 -46.30 -87.37 -11.40
N LEU A 4 -46.43 -88.03 -12.55
CA LEU A 4 -45.59 -87.77 -13.73
C LEU A 4 -45.83 -86.35 -14.28
N ASP A 5 -47.07 -85.90 -14.29
CA ASP A 5 -47.43 -84.57 -14.79
C ASP A 5 -46.96 -83.47 -13.81
N LYS A 6 -46.99 -83.74 -12.49
CA LYS A 6 -46.41 -82.86 -11.47
C LYS A 6 -44.90 -82.70 -11.63
N VAL A 7 -44.17 -83.80 -11.85
CA VAL A 7 -42.72 -83.77 -12.10
C VAL A 7 -42.37 -83.03 -13.40
N LYS A 8 -43.15 -83.23 -14.47
CA LYS A 8 -42.97 -82.49 -15.75
C LYS A 8 -43.19 -80.99 -15.58
N ALA A 9 -44.23 -80.57 -14.85
CA ALA A 9 -44.48 -79.17 -14.56
C ALA A 9 -43.35 -78.55 -13.72
N GLN A 10 -42.83 -79.28 -12.72
CA GLN A 10 -41.68 -78.87 -11.93
C GLN A 10 -40.40 -78.75 -12.77
N LEU A 11 -40.13 -79.71 -13.66
CA LEU A 11 -39.00 -79.66 -14.58
C LEU A 11 -39.09 -78.44 -15.50
N SER A 12 -40.26 -78.19 -16.09
CA SER A 12 -40.49 -77.05 -16.97
C SER A 12 -40.29 -75.70 -16.25
N MET A 13 -40.75 -75.58 -14.99
CA MET A 13 -40.45 -74.42 -14.15
C MET A 13 -38.94 -74.27 -13.93
N LYS A 14 -38.24 -75.33 -13.56
CA LYS A 14 -36.79 -75.30 -13.32
C LYS A 14 -35.99 -74.95 -14.58
N GLU A 15 -36.44 -75.39 -15.76
CA GLU A 15 -35.85 -75.01 -17.05
C GLU A 15 -36.08 -73.53 -17.38
N LYS A 16 -37.26 -72.99 -17.04
CA LYS A 16 -37.55 -71.56 -17.18
C LYS A 16 -36.67 -70.74 -16.22
N GLU A 17 -36.61 -71.11 -14.94
CA GLU A 17 -35.75 -70.48 -13.94
C GLU A 17 -34.27 -70.55 -14.36
N LYS A 18 -33.80 -71.68 -14.89
CA LYS A 18 -32.42 -71.80 -15.42
C LYS A 18 -32.15 -70.83 -16.56
N ARG A 19 -33.09 -70.67 -17.50
CA ARG A 19 -32.97 -69.71 -18.61
C ARG A 19 -32.96 -68.27 -18.11
N GLU A 20 -33.82 -67.94 -17.14
CA GLU A 20 -33.85 -66.61 -16.51
C GLU A 20 -32.55 -66.31 -15.76
N CYS A 21 -32.06 -67.26 -14.96
CA CYS A 21 -30.74 -67.14 -14.30
C CYS A 21 -29.60 -66.99 -15.31
N GLN A 22 -29.62 -67.71 -16.42
CA GLN A 22 -28.60 -67.56 -17.46
C GLN A 22 -28.65 -66.17 -18.09
N ALA A 23 -29.84 -65.66 -18.44
CA ALA A 23 -30.00 -64.32 -18.97
C ALA A 23 -29.49 -63.24 -18.00
N LEU A 24 -29.78 -63.39 -16.70
CA LEU A 24 -29.24 -62.51 -15.66
C LEU A 24 -27.71 -62.57 -15.57
N VAL A 25 -27.12 -63.76 -15.68
CA VAL A 25 -25.66 -63.93 -15.67
C VAL A 25 -25.03 -63.24 -16.89
N ASP A 26 -25.64 -63.38 -18.06
CA ASP A 26 -25.15 -62.75 -19.29
C ASP A 26 -25.27 -61.20 -19.19
N GLU A 27 -26.39 -60.68 -18.69
CA GLU A 27 -26.57 -59.23 -18.44
C GLU A 27 -25.55 -58.67 -17.43
N LEU A 28 -25.28 -59.41 -16.35
CA LEU A 28 -24.25 -59.04 -15.37
C LEU A 28 -22.85 -59.05 -15.99
N ARG A 29 -22.58 -59.97 -16.91
CA ARG A 29 -21.30 -60.06 -17.62
C ARG A 29 -21.11 -58.85 -18.55
N ASP A 30 -22.12 -58.53 -19.35
CA ASP A 30 -22.11 -57.35 -20.23
C ASP A 30 -21.92 -56.05 -19.41
N THR A 31 -22.59 -55.97 -18.25
CA THR A 31 -22.43 -54.85 -17.33
C THR A 31 -21.01 -54.78 -16.79
N LEU A 32 -20.40 -55.89 -16.42
CA LEU A 32 -19.02 -55.95 -15.92
C LEU A 32 -18.03 -55.51 -17.01
N ASP A 33 -18.19 -55.98 -18.24
CA ASP A 33 -17.33 -55.62 -19.37
C ASP A 33 -17.41 -54.12 -19.68
N LEU A 34 -18.60 -53.54 -19.67
CA LEU A 34 -18.79 -52.09 -19.83
C LEU A 34 -18.09 -51.30 -18.71
N ARG A 35 -18.17 -51.79 -17.47
CA ARG A 35 -17.50 -51.14 -16.33
C ARG A 35 -15.98 -51.23 -16.44
N ASN A 36 -15.45 -52.38 -16.86
CA ASN A 36 -14.02 -52.56 -17.07
C ASN A 36 -13.50 -51.60 -18.15
N ALA A 37 -14.17 -51.51 -19.31
CA ALA A 37 -13.82 -50.57 -20.37
C ALA A 37 -13.87 -49.11 -19.88
N THR A 38 -14.86 -48.77 -19.06
CA THR A 38 -14.96 -47.43 -18.45
C THR A 38 -13.79 -47.15 -17.51
N ILE A 39 -13.41 -48.11 -16.66
CA ILE A 39 -12.29 -47.98 -15.73
C ILE A 39 -10.98 -47.75 -16.50
N GLU A 40 -10.72 -48.53 -17.55
CA GLU A 40 -9.52 -48.37 -18.39
C GLU A 40 -9.47 -46.99 -19.05
N SER A 41 -10.60 -46.52 -19.59
CA SER A 41 -10.69 -45.18 -20.19
C SER A 41 -10.41 -44.06 -19.16
N LEU A 42 -10.94 -44.18 -17.95
CA LEU A 42 -10.73 -43.21 -16.87
C LEU A 42 -9.28 -43.23 -16.37
N GLN A 43 -8.66 -44.41 -16.27
CA GLN A 43 -7.24 -44.54 -15.91
C GLN A 43 -6.34 -43.87 -16.94
N LYS A 44 -6.65 -44.02 -18.23
CA LYS A 44 -5.92 -43.34 -19.31
C LYS A 44 -6.02 -41.82 -19.19
N VAL A 45 -7.23 -41.30 -19.03
CA VAL A 45 -7.45 -39.84 -18.85
C VAL A 45 -6.75 -39.33 -17.59
N LEU A 46 -6.80 -40.09 -16.49
CA LEU A 46 -6.09 -39.74 -15.26
C LEU A 46 -4.57 -39.58 -15.53
N GLY A 47 -3.93 -40.56 -16.17
CA GLY A 47 -2.51 -40.48 -16.52
C GLY A 47 -2.17 -39.29 -17.43
N GLU A 48 -3.01 -39.01 -18.44
CA GLU A 48 -2.85 -37.83 -19.29
C GLU A 48 -2.93 -36.52 -18.50
N THR A 49 -3.89 -36.42 -17.56
CA THR A 49 -4.02 -35.24 -16.69
C THR A 49 -2.86 -35.09 -15.72
N GLU A 50 -2.30 -36.18 -15.18
CA GLU A 50 -1.13 -36.15 -14.30
C GLU A 50 0.12 -35.67 -15.04
N MET A 51 0.31 -36.13 -16.28
CA MET A 51 1.39 -35.65 -17.16
C MET A 51 1.23 -34.15 -17.47
N LEU A 52 0.01 -33.71 -17.78
CA LEU A 52 -0.29 -32.30 -18.02
C LEU A 52 0.00 -31.45 -16.78
N CYS A 53 -0.47 -31.86 -15.61
CA CYS A 53 -0.19 -31.19 -14.34
C CYS A 53 1.32 -31.10 -14.06
N SER A 54 2.06 -32.18 -14.33
CA SER A 54 3.51 -32.21 -14.18
C SER A 54 4.22 -31.24 -15.13
N SER A 55 3.75 -31.15 -16.38
CA SER A 55 4.27 -30.19 -17.37
C SER A 55 4.00 -28.75 -16.97
N LEU A 56 2.75 -28.43 -16.60
CA LEU A 56 2.36 -27.10 -16.14
C LEU A 56 3.16 -26.67 -14.91
N LYS A 57 3.39 -27.57 -13.96
CA LYS A 57 4.23 -27.31 -12.78
C LYS A 57 5.68 -26.96 -13.16
N LYS A 58 6.25 -27.63 -14.17
CA LYS A 58 7.59 -27.29 -14.68
C LYS A 58 7.60 -25.92 -15.37
N GLN A 59 6.57 -25.61 -16.16
CA GLN A 59 6.43 -24.30 -16.81
C GLN A 59 6.29 -23.17 -15.79
N MET A 60 5.49 -23.36 -14.74
CA MET A 60 5.35 -22.38 -13.65
C MET A 60 6.70 -22.08 -13.00
N LYS A 61 7.46 -23.13 -12.63
CA LYS A 61 8.80 -22.95 -12.04
C LYS A 61 9.78 -22.24 -12.98
N PHE A 62 9.74 -22.56 -14.27
CA PHE A 62 10.59 -21.88 -15.25
C PHE A 62 10.25 -20.39 -15.36
N LEU A 63 8.95 -20.05 -15.37
CA LEU A 63 8.51 -18.64 -15.41
C LEU A 63 8.86 -17.90 -14.12
N GLU A 64 8.73 -18.53 -12.96
CA GLU A 64 9.16 -17.98 -11.66
C GLU A 64 10.66 -17.66 -11.69
N GLN A 65 11.49 -18.60 -12.18
CA GLN A 65 12.94 -18.39 -12.30
C GLN A 65 13.26 -17.24 -13.27
N GLN A 66 12.64 -17.23 -14.45
CA GLN A 66 12.80 -16.14 -15.44
C GLN A 66 12.40 -14.78 -14.88
N GLN A 67 11.36 -14.73 -14.04
CA GLN A 67 10.93 -13.50 -13.39
C GLN A 67 11.97 -13.02 -12.37
N GLU A 68 12.58 -13.91 -11.59
CA GLU A 68 13.64 -13.58 -10.65
C GLU A 68 14.91 -13.08 -11.37
N ASP A 69 15.34 -13.78 -12.42
CA ASP A 69 16.50 -13.40 -13.22
C ASP A 69 16.29 -12.02 -13.88
N ASN A 70 15.09 -11.76 -14.41
CA ASN A 70 14.75 -10.45 -14.96
C ASN A 70 14.69 -9.36 -13.87
N ARG A 71 14.20 -9.67 -12.67
CA ARG A 71 14.16 -8.72 -11.55
C ARG A 71 15.57 -8.35 -11.10
N SER A 72 16.44 -9.33 -10.90
CA SER A 72 17.83 -9.12 -10.50
C SER A 72 18.62 -8.34 -11.56
N SER A 73 18.47 -8.69 -12.84
CA SER A 73 19.10 -7.96 -13.95
C SER A 73 18.63 -6.50 -14.03
N LYS A 74 17.33 -6.24 -13.84
CA LYS A 74 16.79 -4.87 -13.79
C LYS A 74 17.35 -4.06 -12.63
N GLU A 75 17.49 -4.67 -11.45
CA GLU A 75 18.07 -4.01 -10.28
C GLU A 75 19.55 -3.69 -10.47
N GLU A 76 20.32 -4.60 -11.08
CA GLU A 76 21.71 -4.34 -11.45
C GLU A 76 21.83 -3.21 -12.48
N ALA A 77 20.98 -3.21 -13.52
CA ALA A 77 20.96 -2.13 -14.50
C ALA A 77 20.63 -0.78 -13.86
N ARG A 78 19.67 -0.73 -12.91
CA ARG A 78 19.35 0.49 -12.15
C ARG A 78 20.57 0.94 -11.32
N ARG A 79 21.23 0.02 -10.62
CA ARG A 79 22.43 0.28 -9.83
C ARG A 79 23.56 0.88 -10.69
N LEU A 80 23.82 0.28 -11.84
CA LEU A 80 24.85 0.76 -12.77
C LEU A 80 24.52 2.12 -13.37
N ARG A 81 23.27 2.37 -13.79
CA ARG A 81 22.83 3.70 -14.25
C ARG A 81 23.01 4.76 -13.17
N ASN A 82 22.67 4.46 -11.92
CA ASN A 82 22.85 5.38 -10.80
C ASN A 82 24.33 5.68 -10.53
N LYS A 83 25.20 4.67 -10.64
CA LYS A 83 26.66 4.85 -10.54
C LYS A 83 27.19 5.72 -11.67
N LEU A 84 26.76 5.48 -12.91
CA LEU A 84 27.14 6.26 -14.08
C LEU A 84 26.74 7.74 -13.92
N ARG A 85 25.47 8.01 -13.60
CA ARG A 85 24.98 9.37 -13.32
C ARG A 85 25.79 10.08 -12.22
N THR A 86 26.25 9.32 -11.22
CA THR A 86 27.10 9.87 -10.15
C THR A 86 28.49 10.23 -10.66
N MET A 87 29.11 9.37 -11.48
CA MET A 87 30.40 9.65 -12.10
C MET A 87 30.31 10.84 -13.07
N GLU A 88 29.28 10.91 -13.91
CA GLU A 88 29.04 12.02 -14.85
C GLU A 88 28.90 13.36 -14.10
N ARG A 89 28.17 13.39 -12.97
CA ARG A 89 28.07 14.58 -12.13
C ARG A 89 29.40 15.01 -11.51
N ILE A 90 30.22 14.05 -11.07
CA ILE A 90 31.56 14.33 -10.53
C ILE A 90 32.47 14.87 -11.64
N GLU A 91 32.44 14.26 -12.82
CA GLU A 91 33.21 14.73 -13.97
C GLU A 91 32.82 16.16 -14.35
N LEU A 92 31.53 16.48 -14.42
CA LEU A 92 31.05 17.83 -14.68
C LEU A 92 31.60 18.84 -13.67
N LEU A 93 31.56 18.50 -12.37
CA LEU A 93 32.11 19.35 -11.31
C LEU A 93 33.62 19.57 -11.51
N LEU A 94 34.39 18.51 -11.74
CA LEU A 94 35.83 18.59 -11.95
C LEU A 94 36.19 19.41 -13.19
N GLN A 95 35.45 19.25 -14.29
CA GLN A 95 35.65 20.03 -15.51
C GLN A 95 35.32 21.52 -15.30
N SER A 96 34.23 21.82 -14.58
CA SER A 96 33.83 23.20 -14.29
C SER A 96 34.84 23.97 -13.43
N GLN A 97 35.51 23.27 -12.50
CA GLN A 97 36.47 23.86 -11.55
C GLN A 97 37.91 23.89 -12.06
N ARG A 98 38.24 23.07 -13.07
CA ARG A 98 39.57 23.01 -13.68
C ARG A 98 40.12 24.39 -14.13
N PRO A 99 39.39 25.23 -14.89
CA PRO A 99 39.94 26.49 -15.39
C PRO A 99 40.27 27.48 -14.26
N GLU A 100 39.46 27.51 -13.19
CA GLU A 100 39.70 28.34 -12.01
C GLU A 100 40.98 27.91 -11.28
N ALA A 101 41.17 26.60 -11.09
CA ALA A 101 42.40 26.07 -10.51
C ALA A 101 43.63 26.37 -11.37
N GLU A 102 43.53 26.27 -12.69
CA GLU A 102 44.61 26.64 -13.62
C GLU A 102 44.92 28.14 -13.59
N GLU A 103 43.91 29.00 -13.43
CA GLU A 103 44.07 30.45 -13.27
C GLU A 103 44.79 30.78 -11.97
N MET A 104 44.37 30.19 -10.85
CA MET A 104 45.02 30.34 -9.55
C MET A 104 46.50 29.94 -9.60
N ILE A 105 46.84 28.83 -10.27
CA ILE A 105 48.23 28.40 -10.44
C ILE A 105 49.03 29.42 -11.27
N ARG A 106 48.44 29.97 -12.34
CA ARG A 106 49.09 31.01 -13.16
C ARG A 106 49.31 32.30 -12.36
N GLU A 107 48.36 32.71 -11.54
CA GLU A 107 48.45 33.92 -10.71
C GLU A 107 49.47 33.80 -9.58
N MET A 108 49.54 32.64 -8.94
CA MET A 108 50.49 32.39 -7.85
C MET A 108 51.95 32.42 -8.33
N GLY A 109 52.19 32.06 -9.61
CA GLY A 109 53.51 32.08 -10.22
C GLY A 109 54.40 30.90 -9.80
N VAL A 110 55.72 31.04 -10.01
CA VAL A 110 56.71 29.99 -9.72
C VAL A 110 57.69 30.45 -8.63
N GLY A 111 58.05 29.54 -7.72
CA GLY A 111 59.04 29.78 -6.67
C GLY A 111 58.61 29.28 -5.28
N GLN A 112 59.52 29.35 -4.31
CA GLN A 112 59.30 28.80 -2.97
C GLN A 112 58.11 29.43 -2.23
N ALA A 113 57.96 30.75 -2.31
CA ALA A 113 56.84 31.46 -1.66
C ALA A 113 55.47 31.06 -2.25
N ALA A 114 55.39 30.84 -3.58
CA ALA A 114 54.18 30.37 -4.24
C ALA A 114 53.80 28.95 -3.76
N VAL A 115 54.79 28.08 -3.61
CA VAL A 115 54.60 26.71 -3.08
C VAL A 115 54.09 26.75 -1.63
N GLU A 116 54.67 27.60 -0.78
CA GLU A 116 54.25 27.75 0.62
C GLU A 116 52.80 28.25 0.73
N GLN A 117 52.42 29.26 -0.07
CA GLN A 117 51.04 29.77 -0.10
C GLN A 117 50.04 28.71 -0.58
N LEU A 118 50.37 27.98 -1.65
CA LEU A 118 49.51 26.92 -2.16
C LEU A 118 49.39 25.76 -1.15
N ALA A 119 50.46 25.43 -0.43
CA ALA A 119 50.43 24.43 0.63
C ALA A 119 49.50 24.85 1.78
N VAL A 120 49.57 26.11 2.23
CA VAL A 120 48.65 26.66 3.25
C VAL A 120 47.21 26.59 2.76
N TYR A 121 46.95 26.96 1.51
CA TYR A 121 45.61 26.89 0.91
C TYR A 121 45.06 25.46 0.88
N CYS A 122 45.87 24.48 0.43
CA CYS A 122 45.51 23.07 0.42
C CYS A 122 45.21 22.53 1.83
N VAL A 123 46.00 22.92 2.84
CA VAL A 123 45.76 22.51 4.24
C VAL A 123 44.44 23.08 4.76
N SER A 124 44.15 24.35 4.49
CA SER A 124 42.90 25.01 4.87
C SER A 124 41.69 24.35 4.19
N LEU A 125 41.77 24.10 2.87
CA LEU A 125 40.72 23.39 2.13
C LEU A 125 40.48 21.99 2.68
N LYS A 126 41.54 21.24 2.99
CA LYS A 126 41.42 19.89 3.56
C LYS A 126 40.69 19.93 4.91
N LYS A 127 41.00 20.93 5.76
CA LYS A 127 40.33 21.11 7.04
C LYS A 127 38.84 21.40 6.86
N GLU A 128 38.49 22.32 5.97
CA GLU A 128 37.07 22.63 5.68
C GLU A 128 36.33 21.44 5.06
N TYR A 129 36.99 20.65 4.21
CA TYR A 129 36.40 19.43 3.67
C TYR A 129 36.06 18.40 4.75
N GLU A 130 36.97 18.14 5.70
CA GLU A 130 36.69 17.22 6.81
C GLU A 130 35.57 17.74 7.71
N ASN A 131 35.54 19.06 8.00
CA ASN A 131 34.42 19.69 8.71
C ASN A 131 33.08 19.46 7.99
N LEU A 132 33.04 19.68 6.67
CA LEU A 132 31.84 19.52 5.86
C LEU A 132 31.40 18.04 5.79
N LYS A 133 32.35 17.12 5.72
CA LYS A 133 32.11 15.67 5.74
C LYS A 133 31.51 15.22 7.06
N GLU A 134 32.00 15.72 8.19
CA GLU A 134 31.41 15.48 9.51
C GLU A 134 30.00 16.07 9.61
N ALA A 135 29.81 17.33 9.22
CA ALA A 135 28.48 17.97 9.20
C ALA A 135 27.48 17.20 8.33
N ARG A 136 27.92 16.71 7.16
CA ARG A 136 27.10 15.85 6.28
C ARG A 136 26.76 14.52 6.94
N LYS A 137 27.71 13.88 7.65
CA LYS A 137 27.46 12.66 8.41
C LYS A 137 26.38 12.88 9.48
N MET A 138 26.50 13.94 10.27
CA MET A 138 25.52 14.31 11.29
C MET A 138 24.13 14.59 10.68
N SER A 139 24.07 15.32 9.56
CA SER A 139 22.84 15.58 8.82
C SER A 139 22.19 14.30 8.28
N SER A 140 22.99 13.37 7.76
CA SER A 140 22.52 12.06 7.29
C SER A 140 21.94 11.23 8.43
N GLU A 141 22.62 11.16 9.58
CA GLU A 141 22.13 10.44 10.75
C GLU A 141 20.80 11.01 11.26
N MET A 142 20.65 12.34 11.27
CA MET A 142 19.39 12.99 11.63
C MET A 142 18.27 12.68 10.62
N THR A 143 18.58 12.69 9.33
CA THR A 143 17.61 12.33 8.27
C THR A 143 17.12 10.88 8.43
N GLU A 144 18.02 9.95 8.75
CA GLU A 144 17.64 8.55 9.01
C GLU A 144 16.81 8.38 10.28
N LYS A 145 17.08 9.17 11.34
CA LYS A 145 16.21 9.22 12.53
C LYS A 145 14.79 9.69 12.18
N LEU A 146 14.67 10.80 11.45
CA LEU A 146 13.39 11.33 11.01
C LEU A 146 12.62 10.37 10.10
N LYS A 147 13.30 9.64 9.20
CA LYS A 147 12.67 8.60 8.38
C LYS A 147 12.08 7.47 9.23
N LYS A 148 12.81 7.00 10.25
CA LYS A 148 12.32 5.96 11.17
C LYS A 148 11.11 6.44 11.97
N GLU A 149 11.15 7.67 12.47
CA GLU A 149 10.03 8.30 13.17
C GLU A 149 8.80 8.44 12.25
N LEU A 150 9.00 8.89 11.00
CA LEU A 150 7.94 9.02 10.01
C LEU A 150 7.29 7.68 9.69
N LEU A 151 8.07 6.61 9.50
CA LEU A 151 7.54 5.26 9.30
C LEU A 151 6.76 4.75 10.52
N SER A 152 7.26 5.00 11.73
CA SER A 152 6.57 4.64 12.97
C SER A 152 5.23 5.35 13.11
N VAL A 153 5.20 6.66 12.85
CA VAL A 153 3.96 7.47 12.87
C VAL A 153 3.01 7.02 11.78
N ASN A 154 3.50 6.75 10.56
CA ASN A 154 2.66 6.27 9.46
C ASN A 154 2.02 4.90 9.78
N ASN A 155 2.77 3.98 10.38
CA ASN A 155 2.24 2.68 10.81
C ASN A 155 1.18 2.84 11.91
N LYS A 156 1.39 3.74 12.88
CA LYS A 156 0.38 4.08 13.90
C LYS A 156 -0.87 4.67 13.25
N LEU A 157 -0.71 5.60 12.31
CA LEU A 157 -1.81 6.21 11.57
C LEU A 157 -2.60 5.17 10.76
N GLN A 158 -1.93 4.25 10.08
CA GLN A 158 -2.61 3.19 9.32
C GLN A 158 -3.46 2.29 10.23
N LYS A 159 -2.95 1.94 11.42
CA LYS A 159 -3.72 1.17 12.42
C LYS A 159 -4.95 1.93 12.88
N THR A 160 -4.81 3.19 13.30
CA THR A 160 -5.95 3.99 13.78
C THR A 160 -6.98 4.23 12.67
N VAL A 161 -6.55 4.42 11.42
CA VAL A 161 -7.46 4.51 10.26
C VAL A 161 -8.23 3.21 10.05
N SER A 162 -7.57 2.06 10.16
CA SER A 162 -8.23 0.75 10.01
C SER A 162 -9.24 0.46 11.14
N GLU A 163 -8.91 0.85 12.37
CA GLU A 163 -9.80 0.75 13.53
C GLU A 163 -11.01 1.67 13.36
N LEU A 164 -10.79 2.92 12.93
CA LEU A 164 -11.86 3.89 12.66
C LEU A 164 -12.80 3.40 11.55
N LYS A 165 -12.26 2.77 10.50
CA LYS A 165 -13.09 2.19 9.44
C LYS A 165 -13.97 1.05 9.97
N LYS A 166 -13.40 0.19 10.83
CA LYS A 166 -14.14 -0.91 11.45
C LYS A 166 -15.29 -0.38 12.33
N THR A 167 -15.04 0.63 13.15
CA THR A 167 -16.09 1.24 13.99
C THR A 167 -17.14 1.97 13.16
N GLU A 168 -16.77 2.56 12.01
CA GLU A 168 -17.74 3.15 11.07
C GLU A 168 -18.67 2.08 10.46
N GLU A 169 -18.14 0.90 10.11
CA GLU A 169 -18.93 -0.23 9.61
C GLU A 169 -19.87 -0.80 10.68
N GLU A 170 -19.40 -0.95 11.92
CA GLU A 170 -20.21 -1.35 13.09
C GLU A 170 -21.30 -0.30 13.41
N LEU A 171 -21.00 0.99 13.26
CA LEU A 171 -21.99 2.05 13.43
C LEU A 171 -23.08 1.97 12.34
N LYS A 172 -22.71 1.66 11.09
CA LYS A 172 -23.68 1.49 10.00
C LYS A 172 -24.59 0.27 10.20
N SER A 173 -24.06 -0.85 10.71
CA SER A 173 -24.87 -2.03 11.01
C SER A 173 -25.83 -1.78 12.15
N THR A 174 -25.36 -1.22 13.27
CA THR A 174 -26.21 -0.86 14.42
C THR A 174 -27.27 0.19 14.05
N GLN A 175 -26.95 1.16 13.18
CA GLN A 175 -27.94 2.10 12.65
C GLN A 175 -29.03 1.41 11.82
N LYS A 176 -28.67 0.38 11.04
CA LYS A 176 -29.64 -0.41 10.26
C LYS A 176 -30.55 -1.21 11.19
N ASP A 177 -30.00 -1.81 12.22
CA ASP A 177 -30.76 -2.58 13.21
C ASP A 177 -31.73 -1.70 13.99
N LEU A 178 -31.30 -0.50 14.41
CA LEU A 178 -32.17 0.50 15.02
C LEU A 178 -33.35 0.86 14.11
N LYS A 179 -33.10 1.14 12.83
CA LYS A 179 -34.16 1.43 11.85
C LYS A 179 -35.13 0.25 11.65
N ASN A 180 -34.67 -0.98 11.79
CA ASN A 180 -35.52 -2.16 11.68
C ASN A 180 -36.39 -2.32 12.95
N ALA A 181 -35.80 -2.12 14.13
CA ALA A 181 -36.53 -2.09 15.40
C ALA A 181 -37.62 -1.01 15.39
N ASP A 182 -37.33 0.20 14.87
CA ASP A 182 -38.33 1.27 14.72
C ASP A 182 -39.50 0.86 13.82
N LYS A 183 -39.23 0.16 12.70
CA LYS A 183 -40.29 -0.36 11.82
C LYS A 183 -41.14 -1.41 12.51
N GLU A 184 -40.52 -2.29 13.29
CA GLU A 184 -41.22 -3.31 14.07
C GLU A 184 -42.09 -2.66 15.15
N ILE A 185 -41.55 -1.70 15.91
CA ILE A 185 -42.30 -0.92 16.90
C ILE A 185 -43.51 -0.23 16.24
N LEU A 186 -43.33 0.41 15.08
CA LEU A 186 -44.45 1.03 14.35
C LEU A 186 -45.49 0.00 13.89
N SER A 187 -45.06 -1.17 13.43
CA SER A 187 -45.95 -2.27 13.03
C SER A 187 -46.74 -2.82 14.22
N LEU A 188 -46.07 -3.03 15.36
CA LEU A 188 -46.70 -3.49 16.60
C LEU A 188 -47.67 -2.45 17.15
N LYS A 189 -47.31 -1.15 17.13
CA LYS A 189 -48.24 -0.07 17.49
C LYS A 189 -49.50 -0.11 16.63
N LYS A 190 -49.38 -0.21 15.30
CA LYS A 190 -50.54 -0.37 14.40
C LYS A 190 -51.39 -1.61 14.71
N LYS A 191 -50.76 -2.74 15.02
CA LYS A 191 -51.49 -3.96 15.43
C LYS A 191 -52.24 -3.76 16.75
N ILE A 192 -51.60 -3.12 17.73
CA ILE A 192 -52.21 -2.75 19.00
C ILE A 192 -53.41 -1.84 18.75
N ASP A 193 -53.28 -0.82 17.91
CA ASP A 193 -54.36 0.10 17.57
C ASP A 193 -55.57 -0.64 16.96
N ILE A 194 -55.34 -1.54 15.99
CA ILE A 194 -56.40 -2.37 15.38
C ILE A 194 -57.08 -3.28 16.42
N LEU A 195 -56.29 -3.91 17.30
CA LEU A 195 -56.81 -4.77 18.36
C LEU A 195 -57.64 -3.96 19.36
N GLN A 196 -57.17 -2.77 19.75
CA GLN A 196 -57.92 -1.85 20.60
C GLN A 196 -59.23 -1.39 19.94
N ASP A 197 -59.21 -1.07 18.65
CA ASP A 197 -60.42 -0.69 17.91
C ASP A 197 -61.42 -1.83 17.76
N SER A 198 -60.94 -3.07 17.58
CA SER A 198 -61.79 -4.27 17.55
C SER A 198 -62.47 -4.53 18.90
N LEU A 199 -61.78 -4.26 20.02
CA LEU A 199 -62.35 -4.35 21.36
C LEU A 199 -63.39 -3.27 21.66
N LYS A 200 -63.32 -2.09 20.99
CA LYS A 200 -64.33 -1.03 21.12
C LYS A 200 -65.66 -1.39 20.44
N VAL A 201 -65.68 -2.37 19.52
CA VAL A 201 -66.92 -2.86 18.90
C VAL A 201 -67.62 -3.82 19.88
N PRO A 202 -68.90 -3.62 20.25
CA PRO A 202 -69.58 -4.49 21.20
C PRO A 202 -69.74 -5.91 20.64
N SER A 203 -68.96 -6.86 21.15
CA SER A 203 -69.15 -8.29 20.93
C SER A 203 -69.38 -8.98 22.28
N VAL A 204 -70.10 -10.10 22.28
CA VAL A 204 -70.37 -10.90 23.49
C VAL A 204 -69.07 -11.29 24.22
N THR A 205 -67.96 -11.40 23.48
CA THR A 205 -66.62 -11.68 23.99
C THR A 205 -65.88 -10.46 24.57
N SER A 206 -66.13 -9.24 24.09
CA SER A 206 -65.45 -8.03 24.58
C SER A 206 -65.95 -7.62 25.97
N GLU A 207 -67.24 -7.77 26.23
CA GLU A 207 -67.82 -7.53 27.56
C GLU A 207 -67.24 -8.48 28.62
N THR A 208 -67.01 -9.75 28.24
CA THR A 208 -66.42 -10.78 29.12
C THR A 208 -64.94 -10.51 29.41
N LEU A 209 -64.16 -10.09 28.40
CA LEU A 209 -62.74 -9.75 28.57
C LEU A 209 -62.54 -8.44 29.34
N SER A 210 -63.37 -7.41 29.08
CA SER A 210 -63.34 -6.16 29.85
C SER A 210 -63.64 -6.40 31.32
N ARG A 211 -64.62 -7.25 31.65
CA ARG A 211 -64.84 -7.65 33.06
C ARG A 211 -63.59 -8.28 33.67
N LEU A 212 -62.93 -9.23 33.01
CA LEU A 212 -61.73 -9.88 33.54
C LEU A 212 -60.55 -8.93 33.79
N VAL A 213 -60.32 -7.94 32.91
CA VAL A 213 -59.20 -6.98 33.03
C VAL A 213 -59.49 -5.90 34.08
N PHE A 214 -60.75 -5.43 34.18
CA PHE A 214 -61.14 -4.40 35.15
C PHE A 214 -61.52 -4.96 36.53
N GLU A 215 -61.78 -6.26 36.65
CA GLU A 215 -62.16 -6.94 37.89
C GLU A 215 -60.99 -7.69 38.55
N SER A 216 -59.78 -7.66 37.97
CA SER A 216 -58.57 -8.15 38.64
C SER A 216 -57.99 -7.05 39.56
N PRO A 217 -58.13 -7.15 40.90
CA PRO A 217 -57.59 -6.15 41.80
C PRO A 217 -56.09 -6.42 41.96
N ALA A 218 -55.24 -5.66 41.27
CA ALA A 218 -53.80 -5.69 41.51
C ALA A 218 -53.51 -5.10 42.92
N PRO A 219 -52.70 -5.73 43.78
CA PRO A 219 -52.52 -5.30 45.16
C PRO A 219 -51.80 -3.96 45.25
N MET A 220 -52.53 -2.91 45.64
CA MET A 220 -51.99 -1.60 46.02
C MET A 220 -51.32 -1.70 47.39
N GLY A 221 -50.09 -2.22 47.46
CA GLY A 221 -49.47 -2.42 48.77
C GLY A 221 -48.03 -2.92 48.84
N LEU A 222 -47.17 -2.65 47.85
CA LEU A 222 -45.73 -2.91 48.02
C LEU A 222 -44.98 -1.60 48.26
N GLN A 223 -44.45 -1.46 49.49
CA GLN A 223 -43.54 -0.39 49.89
C GLN A 223 -42.32 -0.32 48.96
N PRO A 224 -41.81 0.88 48.64
CA PRO A 224 -40.52 1.02 47.97
C PRO A 224 -39.38 0.53 48.90
N PRO A 225 -38.41 -0.25 48.39
CA PRO A 225 -37.30 -0.74 49.21
C PRO A 225 -36.43 0.43 49.68
N LYS A 226 -36.24 0.55 51.00
CA LYS A 226 -35.34 1.52 51.62
C LYS A 226 -33.89 1.09 51.35
N LEU A 227 -33.17 1.87 50.56
CA LEU A 227 -31.72 1.74 50.43
C LEU A 227 -31.07 2.23 51.74
N HIS A 228 -30.44 1.31 52.47
CA HIS A 228 -29.64 1.63 53.64
C HIS A 228 -28.38 2.40 53.22
N HIS A 229 -28.11 3.55 53.84
CA HIS A 229 -26.81 4.21 53.83
C HIS A 229 -25.93 3.55 54.91
N PRO A 230 -24.70 3.08 54.62
CA PRO A 230 -23.82 2.54 55.64
C PRO A 230 -23.21 3.67 56.49
N THR A 231 -23.06 3.42 57.79
CA THR A 231 -22.64 4.37 58.85
C THR A 231 -21.11 4.59 58.94
N ASN A 232 -20.33 4.23 57.92
CA ASN A 232 -18.90 4.51 57.89
C ASN A 232 -18.61 5.41 56.68
N GLY A 233 -18.52 6.71 56.94
CA GLY A 233 -18.10 7.71 55.97
C GLY A 233 -16.58 7.68 55.80
N ASP A 234 -16.11 6.78 54.95
CA ASP A 234 -14.86 7.02 54.23
C ASP A 234 -15.24 7.47 52.82
N GLU A 235 -14.98 8.74 52.54
CA GLU A 235 -15.08 9.34 51.22
C GLU A 235 -14.11 8.58 50.29
N ILE A 236 -14.64 7.95 49.24
CA ILE A 236 -13.82 7.25 48.24
C ILE A 236 -13.12 8.33 47.42
N ASP A 237 -11.82 8.54 47.69
CA ASP A 237 -10.95 9.38 46.88
C ASP A 237 -10.69 8.69 45.52
N LEU A 238 -11.19 9.30 44.44
CA LEU A 238 -11.07 8.79 43.07
C LEU A 238 -9.71 9.11 42.42
N ASP A 239 -8.85 9.86 43.10
CA ASP A 239 -7.49 10.19 42.61
C ASP A 239 -6.39 9.31 43.23
N ALA A 240 -6.75 8.31 44.04
CA ALA A 240 -5.81 7.33 44.55
C ALA A 240 -5.26 6.46 43.40
N THR A 241 -4.01 6.73 43.01
CA THR A 241 -3.30 5.95 41.98
C THR A 241 -2.83 4.64 42.60
N PHE A 242 -3.53 3.54 42.30
CA PHE A 242 -3.11 2.21 42.71
C PHE A 242 -2.08 1.66 41.70
N ASP A 243 -0.83 1.52 42.14
CA ASP A 243 0.22 0.80 41.42
C ASP A 243 0.01 -0.71 41.65
N VAL A 244 -0.51 -1.40 40.63
CA VAL A 244 -0.75 -2.83 40.65
C VAL A 244 0.14 -3.48 39.60
N ASP A 245 1.16 -4.22 40.07
CA ASP A 245 1.99 -5.07 39.23
C ASP A 245 1.13 -6.09 38.49
N THR A 246 1.17 -6.05 37.15
CA THR A 246 0.41 -6.94 36.27
C THR A 246 1.21 -8.22 36.03
N PRO A 247 0.71 -9.43 36.38
CA PRO A 247 1.43 -10.68 36.12
C PRO A 247 1.43 -11.05 34.62
N GLU A 248 2.54 -11.61 34.15
CA GLU A 248 2.76 -12.04 32.76
C GLU A 248 1.80 -13.14 32.28
N HIS A 249 1.40 -13.05 31.01
CA HIS A 249 0.51 -13.99 30.33
C HIS A 249 1.30 -15.19 29.78
N GLU A 250 1.29 -16.33 30.49
CA GLU A 250 1.63 -17.64 29.92
C GLU A 250 0.39 -18.28 29.26
N PRO A 251 0.52 -18.90 28.06
CA PRO A 251 -0.60 -19.46 27.32
C PRO A 251 -0.88 -20.91 27.76
N CYS A 252 -1.99 -21.16 28.47
CA CYS A 252 -2.36 -22.52 28.86
C CYS A 252 -3.71 -23.00 28.30
N ARG A 253 -3.63 -24.23 27.79
CA ARG A 253 -4.60 -25.04 27.07
C ARG A 253 -5.87 -25.32 27.87
N SER A 254 -7.02 -25.25 27.20
CA SER A 254 -8.29 -25.76 27.73
C SER A 254 -8.34 -27.30 27.73
N PRO A 255 -8.82 -27.96 28.81
CA PRO A 255 -9.11 -29.39 28.81
C PRO A 255 -10.53 -29.69 28.28
N TRP A 256 -10.58 -30.51 27.22
CA TRP A 256 -11.78 -31.17 26.72
C TRP A 256 -12.36 -32.17 27.74
N ARG A 257 -13.69 -32.19 27.89
CA ARG A 257 -14.45 -33.39 28.29
C ARG A 257 -15.74 -33.55 27.47
N PRO A 258 -16.25 -34.79 27.31
CA PRO A 258 -17.04 -35.18 26.15
C PRO A 258 -18.54 -35.26 26.44
N ALA A 259 -19.36 -34.97 25.44
CA ALA A 259 -20.78 -35.31 25.46
C ALA A 259 -21.20 -36.04 24.18
N LYS A 260 -22.07 -37.03 24.40
CA LYS A 260 -22.47 -38.14 23.53
C LYS A 260 -23.12 -37.74 22.20
N ARG A 261 -22.84 -38.59 21.22
CA ARG A 261 -23.36 -38.73 19.86
C ARG A 261 -24.89 -38.51 19.70
N ARG A 262 -25.27 -37.86 18.59
CA ARG A 262 -26.37 -38.33 17.73
C ARG A 262 -25.86 -38.48 16.29
N LYS A 263 -26.09 -39.67 15.73
CA LYS A 263 -25.86 -40.02 14.33
C LYS A 263 -27.02 -39.47 13.49
N MET A 264 -26.72 -38.84 12.36
CA MET A 264 -27.54 -38.96 11.16
C MET A 264 -26.65 -38.82 9.93
N ASP A 265 -27.10 -39.51 8.89
CA ASP A 265 -26.35 -40.10 7.81
C ASP A 265 -26.71 -39.38 6.49
N LYS A 266 -25.79 -39.39 5.51
CA LYS A 266 -26.00 -39.16 4.05
C LYS A 266 -26.22 -37.71 3.54
N LYS A 267 -25.25 -37.17 2.78
CA LYS A 267 -25.16 -37.15 1.30
C LYS A 267 -24.18 -36.06 0.80
N LEU A 268 -23.44 -36.41 -0.26
CA LEU A 268 -22.43 -35.61 -0.98
C LEU A 268 -22.98 -34.31 -1.61
N PRO A 269 -22.14 -33.28 -1.87
CA PRO A 269 -22.53 -32.12 -2.66
C PRO A 269 -22.43 -32.42 -4.17
N PRO A 270 -23.29 -31.84 -5.02
CA PRO A 270 -23.14 -31.94 -6.47
C PRO A 270 -22.15 -30.91 -7.00
N VAL A 271 -21.21 -31.39 -7.82
CA VAL A 271 -20.48 -30.62 -8.82
C VAL A 271 -21.33 -30.58 -10.08
N VAL A 272 -21.70 -29.40 -10.59
CA VAL A 272 -21.71 -29.07 -12.04
C VAL A 272 -21.56 -27.54 -12.24
N ASN A 273 -20.65 -27.22 -13.15
CA ASN A 273 -20.24 -25.94 -13.70
C ASN A 273 -21.36 -25.13 -14.38
N LEU A 274 -21.22 -23.80 -14.46
CA LEU A 274 -21.24 -23.12 -15.77
C LEU A 274 -20.56 -21.75 -15.73
N ALA A 275 -19.58 -21.60 -16.63
CA ALA A 275 -18.93 -20.37 -16.99
C ALA A 275 -19.89 -19.37 -17.67
N LYS A 276 -19.59 -18.07 -17.49
CA LYS A 276 -19.71 -16.93 -18.42
C LYS A 276 -20.18 -15.68 -17.68
N LYS A 277 -19.24 -14.78 -17.33
CA LYS A 277 -19.25 -13.38 -17.78
C LYS A 277 -17.96 -12.67 -17.36
N VAL A 278 -17.21 -12.32 -18.39
CA VAL A 278 -16.14 -11.32 -18.41
C VAL A 278 -16.74 -9.96 -18.09
N LEU A 279 -16.12 -9.20 -17.19
CA LEU A 279 -15.54 -7.86 -17.42
C LEU A 279 -15.52 -7.03 -16.12
N LYS A 280 -14.33 -6.46 -15.87
CA LYS A 280 -14.02 -5.19 -15.15
C LYS A 280 -13.57 -5.23 -13.68
N GLU A 281 -12.41 -4.59 -13.48
CA GLU A 281 -11.84 -3.98 -12.26
C GLU A 281 -11.33 -4.93 -11.16
N LYS A 282 -10.14 -4.78 -10.58
CA LYS A 282 -9.17 -3.68 -10.53
C LYS A 282 -7.81 -4.28 -10.13
N VAL A 283 -6.79 -4.07 -10.96
CA VAL A 283 -5.39 -4.31 -10.60
C VAL A 283 -4.94 -3.09 -9.80
N GLU A 284 -4.64 -3.28 -8.52
CA GLU A 284 -4.06 -2.27 -7.65
C GLU A 284 -2.87 -2.93 -6.96
N ASN A 285 -1.67 -2.50 -7.35
CA ASN A 285 -0.38 -2.54 -6.64
C ASN A 285 0.79 -2.77 -7.61
N TRP A 286 1.10 -1.77 -8.43
CA TRP A 286 2.46 -1.43 -8.87
C TRP A 286 2.44 0.02 -9.36
N ALA A 287 2.76 0.96 -8.48
CA ALA A 287 3.10 2.33 -8.88
C ALA A 287 3.94 2.97 -7.78
N ASP A 288 5.24 2.69 -7.81
CA ASP A 288 6.21 3.67 -7.37
C ASP A 288 7.33 3.67 -8.42
N ASP A 289 7.63 4.85 -8.94
CA ASP A 289 8.74 5.18 -9.85
C ASP A 289 8.61 4.71 -11.31
N LEU A 290 7.80 5.41 -12.12
CA LEU A 290 8.00 5.47 -13.57
C LEU A 290 8.01 6.92 -14.05
N GLU A 291 9.17 7.32 -14.57
CA GLU A 291 9.50 8.66 -14.99
C GLU A 291 8.71 9.19 -16.21
N ASP A 292 8.72 10.51 -16.23
CA ASP A 292 8.02 11.55 -17.00
C ASP A 292 8.17 11.52 -18.54
N ASP A 293 8.86 10.55 -19.12
CA ASP A 293 9.23 10.58 -20.56
C ASP A 293 8.33 9.69 -21.45
N ALA A 294 7.53 8.80 -20.84
CA ALA A 294 6.62 7.90 -21.57
C ALA A 294 5.16 8.39 -21.63
N LEU A 295 4.79 9.40 -20.84
CA LEU A 295 3.40 9.90 -20.73
C LEU A 295 3.09 11.05 -21.71
N GLN A 296 4.10 11.60 -22.39
CA GLN A 296 3.94 12.74 -23.30
C GLN A 296 3.21 12.37 -24.60
N GLY A 297 3.08 11.08 -24.93
CA GLY A 297 2.45 10.58 -26.15
C GLY A 297 0.99 10.14 -26.01
N LEU A 298 0.41 10.12 -24.80
CA LEU A 298 -0.88 9.45 -24.53
C LEU A 298 -2.05 10.38 -24.20
N LEU A 299 -1.85 11.71 -24.19
CA LEU A 299 -2.90 12.68 -23.87
C LEU A 299 -3.36 13.51 -25.08
N PRO A 300 -4.67 13.70 -25.29
CA PRO A 300 -5.21 14.53 -26.36
C PRO A 300 -4.69 15.98 -26.34
N ALA A 301 -4.40 16.53 -27.52
CA ALA A 301 -3.72 17.80 -27.70
C ALA A 301 -4.42 19.04 -27.06
N PHE A 302 -5.71 18.96 -26.75
CA PHE A 302 -6.47 20.09 -26.19
C PHE A 302 -6.26 20.31 -24.69
N ILE A 303 -5.66 19.36 -23.95
CA ILE A 303 -5.38 19.51 -22.51
C ILE A 303 -4.06 20.26 -22.27
N ARG A 304 -3.22 20.45 -23.29
CA ARG A 304 -1.86 21.03 -23.17
C ARG A 304 -1.80 22.55 -23.02
N ASN A 305 -2.92 23.28 -23.14
CA ASN A 305 -2.91 24.75 -23.31
C ASN A 305 -3.60 25.55 -22.19
N SER A 306 -3.56 25.11 -20.94
CA SER A 306 -4.14 25.90 -19.85
C SER A 306 -3.44 25.65 -18.52
N VAL A 307 -2.37 26.39 -18.22
CA VAL A 307 -2.21 27.28 -17.03
C VAL A 307 -0.97 28.17 -17.20
N LEU A 308 -1.01 29.18 -18.07
CA LEU A 308 0.01 30.26 -18.09
C LEU A 308 -0.63 31.58 -18.52
N SER A 309 -1.26 32.29 -17.58
CA SER A 309 -1.42 33.76 -17.67
C SER A 309 -2.12 34.31 -16.43
N LYS A 310 -1.39 34.95 -15.51
CA LYS A 310 -1.75 36.27 -14.93
C LYS A 310 -0.48 36.96 -14.43
N LYS A 311 -0.05 37.96 -15.20
CA LYS A 311 0.92 39.01 -14.86
C LYS A 311 0.13 40.21 -14.31
N PRO A 312 0.66 41.02 -13.39
CA PRO A 312 0.29 42.43 -13.34
C PRO A 312 1.43 43.32 -13.85
N SER A 313 0.99 44.41 -14.45
CA SER A 313 1.72 45.47 -15.16
C SER A 313 2.78 46.18 -14.33
N SER A 314 3.96 46.39 -14.92
CA SER A 314 4.95 47.38 -14.47
C SER A 314 4.61 48.74 -15.08
N GLY A 315 4.31 49.73 -14.23
CA GLY A 315 4.37 51.15 -14.55
C GLY A 315 5.74 51.71 -14.19
N SER A 316 6.35 52.43 -15.12
CA SER A 316 7.65 53.09 -15.05
C SER A 316 7.53 54.50 -14.47
N PHE A 317 8.34 54.86 -13.47
CA PHE A 317 8.78 56.25 -13.20
C PHE A 317 10.17 56.27 -12.53
N LEU A 318 11.17 56.69 -13.33
CA LEU A 318 12.39 57.48 -13.07
C LEU A 318 13.01 57.61 -11.65
N GLY A 319 14.33 57.42 -11.58
CA GLY A 319 15.24 58.18 -10.69
C GLY A 319 16.40 57.39 -10.06
N PRO A 320 17.66 57.88 -10.05
CA PRO A 320 18.82 57.15 -9.55
C PRO A 320 18.86 57.24 -8.02
N HIS A 321 18.49 56.16 -7.32
CA HIS A 321 18.41 56.17 -5.86
C HIS A 321 19.44 55.25 -5.21
N LYS A 322 20.14 55.85 -4.26
CA LYS A 322 21.20 55.28 -3.43
C LYS A 322 20.72 54.05 -2.68
N ASN A 323 21.56 53.01 -2.71
CA ASN A 323 21.39 51.73 -2.05
C ASN A 323 21.23 51.95 -0.54
N THR A 324 19.99 51.99 -0.06
CA THR A 324 19.68 52.01 1.37
C THR A 324 18.86 50.76 1.62
N GLY A 325 19.43 49.78 2.33
CA GLY A 325 18.75 48.52 2.63
C GLY A 325 17.44 48.80 3.36
N THR A 326 16.32 48.41 2.75
CA THR A 326 15.00 48.61 3.35
C THR A 326 14.73 47.46 4.33
N VAL A 327 14.62 47.80 5.62
CA VAL A 327 14.28 46.85 6.69
C VAL A 327 12.77 46.70 6.75
N ARG A 328 12.26 45.48 6.51
CA ARG A 328 10.82 45.17 6.68
C ARG A 328 10.59 44.43 7.99
N MET A 329 9.53 44.80 8.69
CA MET A 329 9.11 44.17 9.94
C MET A 329 8.05 43.12 9.62
N GLY A 330 8.31 41.86 9.95
CA GLY A 330 7.43 40.73 9.67
C GLY A 330 7.16 39.91 10.92
N TYR A 331 6.03 39.19 10.92
CA TYR A 331 5.70 38.26 11.99
C TYR A 331 6.59 37.00 11.87
N ASP A 332 7.25 36.61 12.95
CA ASP A 332 8.27 35.56 12.95
C ASP A 332 7.73 34.16 13.33
N GLY A 333 6.42 34.03 13.52
CA GLY A 333 5.78 32.75 13.87
C GLY A 333 5.94 32.33 15.33
N MET A 334 6.60 33.13 16.16
CA MET A 334 6.81 32.89 17.60
C MET A 334 6.05 33.88 18.48
N GLY A 335 5.07 34.60 17.92
CA GLY A 335 4.33 35.64 18.63
C GLY A 335 4.99 37.03 18.62
N GLY A 336 6.08 37.21 17.87
CA GLY A 336 6.81 38.48 17.76
C GLY A 336 6.78 39.11 16.36
N ARG A 337 7.13 40.40 16.27
CA ARG A 337 7.45 41.07 15.01
C ARG A 337 8.94 41.35 14.98
N THR A 338 9.65 40.71 14.05
CA THR A 338 11.11 40.80 13.92
C THR A 338 11.47 41.53 12.62
N LYS A 339 12.57 42.29 12.65
CA LYS A 339 13.07 43.08 11.51
C LYS A 339 13.98 42.22 10.66
N PHE A 340 13.64 42.04 9.38
CA PHE A 340 14.47 41.29 8.44
C PHE A 340 14.96 42.21 7.33
N ILE A 341 16.23 42.06 6.96
CA ILE A 341 16.83 42.73 5.81
C ILE A 341 16.43 41.91 4.58
N GLN A 342 15.73 42.52 3.64
CA GLN A 342 15.41 41.88 2.37
C GLN A 342 16.72 41.62 1.61
N PRO A 343 17.07 40.38 1.26
CA PRO A 343 18.23 40.11 0.42
C PRO A 343 18.06 40.82 -0.92
N THR A 344 19.06 41.59 -1.32
CA THR A 344 19.12 42.19 -2.67
C THR A 344 19.02 41.07 -3.71
N ASN A 345 18.28 41.33 -4.79
CA ASN A 345 18.03 40.35 -5.84
C ASN A 345 19.34 39.76 -6.37
N LEU A 346 19.50 38.43 -6.33
CA LEU A 346 20.71 37.73 -6.82
C LEU A 346 20.97 37.97 -8.32
N ALA A 347 19.98 38.46 -9.08
CA ALA A 347 20.16 38.88 -10.47
C ALA A 347 21.00 40.17 -10.63
N GLU A 348 21.27 40.91 -9.54
CA GLU A 348 22.07 42.14 -9.55
C GLU A 348 23.56 41.91 -9.24
N ILE A 349 23.95 40.71 -8.79
CA ILE A 349 25.35 40.37 -8.55
C ILE A 349 25.95 39.81 -9.84
N ARG A 350 26.11 40.69 -10.83
CA ARG A 350 26.94 40.42 -12.01
C ARG A 350 28.25 41.18 -11.83
N PRO A 351 29.43 40.54 -11.90
CA PRO A 351 30.69 41.26 -11.93
C PRO A 351 30.66 42.27 -13.08
N LEU A 352 30.91 43.53 -12.76
CA LEU A 352 31.01 44.62 -13.73
C LEU A 352 31.97 44.19 -14.85
N ALA A 353 31.49 44.13 -16.09
CA ALA A 353 32.37 43.98 -17.24
C ALA A 353 33.37 45.15 -17.25
N GLY A 354 34.64 44.83 -17.04
CA GLY A 354 35.73 45.80 -17.07
C GLY A 354 35.70 46.57 -18.38
N ARG A 355 35.64 47.90 -18.28
CA ARG A 355 35.76 48.80 -19.44
C ARG A 355 37.08 48.52 -20.17
N THR A 356 37.01 48.04 -21.41
CA THR A 356 38.16 47.96 -22.31
C THR A 356 38.66 49.37 -22.65
N LYS A 357 39.86 49.72 -22.19
CA LYS A 357 40.58 50.91 -22.67
C LYS A 357 41.06 50.66 -24.10
N LYS A 358 40.65 51.51 -25.05
CA LYS A 358 41.26 51.57 -26.40
C LYS A 358 42.75 51.90 -26.27
N LYS A 359 43.63 51.04 -26.80
CA LYS A 359 45.05 51.36 -27.04
C LYS A 359 45.22 51.81 -28.48
N VAL A 360 45.82 53.00 -28.64
CA VAL A 360 46.38 53.52 -29.90
C VAL A 360 47.78 52.92 -30.10
N SER A 361 48.09 52.64 -31.37
CA SER A 361 49.25 51.95 -31.93
C SER A 361 50.62 52.62 -31.69
N ARG A 362 51.69 51.81 -31.74
CA ARG A 362 53.12 52.18 -31.69
C ARG A 362 53.85 51.53 -32.88
N PRO A 363 54.98 52.09 -33.39
CA PRO A 363 56.02 51.31 -34.08
C PRO A 363 57.37 51.43 -33.33
N ALA A 364 58.39 50.57 -33.41
CA ALA A 364 58.70 49.30 -34.10
C ALA A 364 59.76 48.55 -33.25
N SER A 365 59.89 47.22 -33.35
CA SER A 365 61.07 46.44 -33.85
C SER A 365 61.11 45.18 -32.95
N THR A 366 61.35 43.92 -33.32
CA THR A 366 62.02 43.20 -34.41
C THR A 366 61.45 41.76 -34.46
N ALA A 367 61.58 41.11 -35.62
CA ALA A 367 61.21 39.74 -36.01
C ALA A 367 61.90 38.60 -35.18
N PRO A 368 61.74 37.28 -35.48
CA PRO A 368 60.95 36.61 -36.53
C PRO A 368 60.11 35.37 -36.11
N SER A 369 59.26 35.00 -37.07
CA SER A 369 58.58 33.73 -37.39
C SER A 369 59.11 32.40 -36.79
N THR A 370 58.21 31.45 -36.49
CA THR A 370 57.88 30.28 -37.37
C THR A 370 56.91 29.26 -36.72
N SER A 371 55.91 28.86 -37.53
CA SER A 371 55.37 27.50 -37.78
C SER A 371 54.60 26.66 -36.74
N SER A 372 53.46 26.13 -37.23
CA SER A 372 52.90 24.76 -37.06
C SER A 372 52.45 24.30 -35.67
N ALA A 373 51.55 23.33 -35.44
CA ALA A 373 50.45 22.65 -36.13
C ALA A 373 50.10 21.42 -35.24
N SER A 374 48.87 20.90 -35.32
CA SER A 374 48.44 19.51 -34.98
C SER A 374 48.66 19.00 -33.54
N SER A 375 47.62 18.63 -32.79
CA SER A 375 46.78 17.42 -32.92
C SER A 375 47.55 16.12 -32.68
N SER A 376 47.38 15.53 -31.48
CA SER A 376 47.56 14.09 -31.25
C SER A 376 46.83 13.65 -29.97
N GLN A 377 45.72 12.96 -30.18
CA GLN A 377 44.93 12.22 -29.19
C GLN A 377 45.56 10.84 -29.02
N ALA A 378 45.99 10.48 -27.80
CA ALA A 378 46.54 9.16 -27.49
C ALA A 378 45.49 8.30 -26.76
N ARG A 379 45.26 7.08 -27.29
CA ARG A 379 44.35 6.05 -26.77
C ARG A 379 44.99 5.32 -25.58
N LEU A 380 44.18 5.03 -24.56
CA LEU A 380 44.50 4.18 -23.42
C LEU A 380 44.20 2.71 -23.77
N ASP A 381 45.22 1.96 -24.17
CA ASP A 381 45.21 0.49 -24.19
C ASP A 381 46.56 0.02 -23.64
N SER A 382 46.67 -0.02 -22.32
CA SER A 382 47.80 -0.67 -21.63
C SER A 382 47.54 -0.77 -20.12
N PHE A 383 46.59 -1.59 -19.70
CA PHE A 383 46.48 -2.06 -18.31
C PHE A 383 45.94 -3.49 -18.26
N LEU A 384 46.66 -4.42 -18.87
CA LEU A 384 46.66 -5.84 -18.51
C LEU A 384 48.07 -6.37 -18.73
N GLN A 385 48.91 -6.23 -17.70
CA GLN A 385 50.04 -7.12 -17.49
C GLN A 385 50.22 -7.36 -16.00
#